data_AF-A0A8H3WDS8-F1
#
_entry.id   AF-A0A8H3WDS8-F1
#
_cell.length_a   1.000
_cell.length_b   1.000
_cell.length_c   1.000
_cell.angle_alpha   90.00
_cell.angle_beta   90.00
_cell.angle_gamma   90.00
#
_symmetry.space_group_name_H-M   'P 1'
#
loop_
_entity.id
_entity.type
_entity.pdbx_description
1 polymer ?
#
loop_
_entity_poly.entity_id
_entity_poly.type
_entity_poly.pdbx_seq_one_letter_code
_entity_poly.pdbx_strand_id
1 'polypeptide(L)'
;MAPKAAPFPGFTAINDQVFVRDGEELAEGTTRPSGHPRVVIIFSWGDAVPKHVVKYIEGYSKLYPHAKQIAVLSPIVKAISESLQQRAASMAPVVEAAYPPEVLGTPDEDAVLTHGMSNTGAINYASALKAYRDKYNKPMPHRLTVWDSTPGSPYMTWETLKRWANAAAMAVAPFVPLPYIVTQTIVGFLLAVHRGYQLATGSEPAPVFSMKACNDITYVPKNLRRLYFYGKSDRIISYTEIEENIALGEKAGFEHKAVVFEDSDHVGHMRMHPEKYWASIQDPSNFTPRLSTQSTTFSRKPTMSSKISPTPLSSLRVSKHFIPAHGLLPNTSIQNKPLLIYYSAFQSASASSIEAHLSSVGVVEPQWRYTMYSTSHFHSTTHELLCISNGRARLCFGGEENEGRVEPVVEKGDVIVVPAGVSHRLLEDIDGRFEMVGSYPIGCHWDMCYGKRGEESKVATISKLEWFAKDPVYGDSGPVLDV
;
A
#
# COMPACT_ATOMS: atom_id res chain seq x y z
N MET A 1 16.88 13.85 -39.03
CA MET A 1 16.63 12.41 -38.74
C MET A 1 15.18 12.13 -39.05
N ALA A 2 14.88 11.10 -39.83
CA ALA A 2 13.49 10.67 -40.04
C ALA A 2 12.85 10.32 -38.67
N PRO A 3 11.56 10.61 -38.45
CA PRO A 3 10.90 10.23 -37.21
C PRO A 3 11.04 8.71 -37.01
N LYS A 4 11.68 8.32 -35.90
CA LYS A 4 11.82 6.92 -35.52
C LYS A 4 10.40 6.35 -35.40
N ALA A 5 10.12 5.26 -36.11
CA ALA A 5 8.83 4.57 -35.98
C ALA A 5 8.58 4.29 -34.49
N ALA A 6 7.36 4.57 -34.01
CA ALA A 6 7.02 4.31 -32.63
C ALA A 6 7.24 2.82 -32.33
N PRO A 7 7.75 2.47 -31.15
CA PRO A 7 8.02 1.08 -30.78
C PRO A 7 6.73 0.28 -30.53
N PHE A 8 5.57 0.94 -30.54
CA PHE A 8 4.25 0.36 -30.36
C PHE A 8 3.42 0.51 -31.64
N PRO A 9 2.81 -0.58 -32.16
CA PRO A 9 1.97 -0.52 -33.35
C PRO A 9 0.78 0.45 -33.21
N GLY A 10 0.63 1.37 -34.16
CA GLY A 10 -0.45 2.36 -34.18
C GLY A 10 -0.30 3.52 -33.19
N PHE A 11 0.83 3.65 -32.50
CA PHE A 11 1.12 4.80 -31.65
C PHE A 11 1.92 5.86 -32.39
N THR A 12 1.70 7.12 -32.02
CA THR A 12 2.52 8.26 -32.39
C THR A 12 3.48 8.60 -31.25
N ALA A 13 4.77 8.72 -31.56
CA ALA A 13 5.77 9.17 -30.58
C ALA A 13 5.68 10.69 -30.39
N ILE A 14 5.43 11.15 -29.17
CA ILE A 14 5.39 12.58 -28.83
C ILE A 14 6.77 13.05 -28.35
N ASN A 15 7.45 12.22 -27.57
CA ASN A 15 8.86 12.38 -27.23
C ASN A 15 9.53 11.00 -27.11
N ASP A 16 10.73 10.93 -26.53
CA ASP A 16 11.49 9.69 -26.38
C ASP A 16 10.93 8.72 -25.32
N GLN A 17 9.95 9.15 -24.52
CA GLN A 17 9.28 8.34 -23.50
C GLN A 17 7.78 8.15 -23.74
N VAL A 18 7.10 9.14 -24.32
CA VAL A 18 5.63 9.23 -24.36
C VAL A 18 5.12 8.92 -25.77
N PHE A 19 4.22 7.96 -25.84
CA PHE A 19 3.59 7.48 -27.06
C PHE A 19 2.07 7.50 -26.89
N VAL A 20 1.34 7.96 -27.89
CA VAL A 20 -0.13 8.11 -27.82
C VAL A 20 -0.80 7.38 -28.97
N ARG A 21 -1.92 6.72 -28.67
CA ARG A 21 -2.83 6.13 -29.67
C ARG A 21 -4.27 6.47 -29.30
N ASP A 22 -5.04 6.90 -30.30
CA ASP A 22 -6.47 7.14 -30.14
C ASP A 22 -7.26 5.84 -29.92
N GLY A 23 -8.37 5.94 -29.20
CA GLY A 23 -9.33 4.85 -29.09
C GLY A 23 -10.11 4.67 -30.39
N GLU A 24 -10.78 3.54 -30.54
CA GLU A 24 -11.71 3.30 -31.65
C GLU A 24 -12.85 4.32 -31.63
N GLU A 25 -13.19 4.87 -32.80
CA GLU A 25 -14.30 5.81 -32.93
C GLU A 25 -15.61 5.16 -32.50
N LEU A 26 -16.40 5.90 -31.71
CA LEU A 26 -17.75 5.49 -31.35
C LEU A 26 -18.64 5.64 -32.59
N ALA A 27 -19.53 4.68 -32.81
CA ALA A 27 -20.54 4.79 -33.85
C ALA A 27 -21.44 6.03 -33.61
N GLU A 28 -21.91 6.65 -34.68
CA GLU A 28 -22.69 7.88 -34.61
C GLU A 28 -23.92 7.72 -33.69
N GLY A 29 -24.04 8.57 -32.67
CA GLY A 29 -25.10 8.50 -31.66
C GLY A 29 -24.86 7.54 -30.47
N THR A 30 -23.72 6.85 -30.40
CA THR A 30 -23.34 6.01 -29.25
C THR A 30 -22.46 6.75 -28.26
N THR A 31 -22.66 6.50 -26.96
CA THR A 31 -21.85 7.06 -25.87
C THR A 31 -20.91 5.99 -25.30
N ARG A 32 -19.76 6.43 -24.78
CA ARG A 32 -18.83 5.53 -24.08
C ARG A 32 -19.58 4.79 -22.96
N PRO A 33 -19.39 3.46 -22.80
CA PRO A 33 -20.04 2.72 -21.72
C PRO A 33 -19.78 3.37 -20.35
N SER A 34 -20.82 3.42 -19.51
CA SER A 34 -20.74 4.02 -18.19
C SER A 34 -19.65 3.33 -17.35
N GLY A 35 -18.81 4.12 -16.67
CA GLY A 35 -17.68 3.62 -15.88
C GLY A 35 -16.39 3.34 -16.66
N HIS A 36 -16.43 3.26 -18.00
CA HIS A 36 -15.21 3.08 -18.79
C HIS A 36 -14.35 4.36 -18.79
N PRO A 37 -13.01 4.23 -18.76
CA PRO A 37 -12.11 5.37 -18.84
C PRO A 37 -12.11 5.97 -20.26
N ARG A 38 -11.96 7.29 -20.33
CA ARG A 38 -11.63 8.03 -21.56
C ARG A 38 -10.17 7.83 -21.95
N VAL A 39 -9.27 7.73 -20.96
CA VAL A 39 -7.82 7.55 -21.16
C VAL A 39 -7.30 6.46 -20.25
N VAL A 40 -6.44 5.60 -20.80
CA VAL A 40 -5.57 4.71 -20.04
C VAL A 40 -4.12 5.17 -20.19
N ILE A 41 -3.45 5.44 -19.08
CA ILE A 41 -2.05 5.87 -19.05
C ILE A 41 -1.20 4.74 -18.44
N ILE A 42 -0.28 4.18 -19.21
CA ILE A 42 0.57 3.06 -18.81
C ILE A 42 1.99 3.57 -18.59
N PHE A 43 2.40 3.72 -17.34
CA PHE A 43 3.77 4.03 -16.95
C PHE A 43 4.52 2.72 -16.76
N SER A 44 5.25 2.29 -17.80
CA SER A 44 5.97 1.01 -17.80
C SER A 44 7.13 0.98 -16.79
N TRP A 45 7.70 -0.21 -16.57
CA TRP A 45 8.79 -0.41 -15.63
C TRP A 45 10.16 0.01 -16.19
N GLY A 46 11.17 -0.02 -15.32
CA GLY A 46 12.54 0.36 -15.64
C GLY A 46 13.10 -0.39 -16.86
N ASP A 47 13.50 0.36 -17.89
CA ASP A 47 14.08 -0.15 -19.15
C ASP A 47 13.21 -1.23 -19.82
N ALA A 48 11.88 -1.12 -19.68
CA ALA A 48 10.94 -2.06 -20.26
C ALA A 48 11.15 -2.24 -21.77
N VAL A 49 11.29 -3.50 -22.20
CA VAL A 49 11.37 -3.81 -23.64
C VAL A 49 9.99 -3.61 -24.25
N PRO A 50 9.84 -2.79 -25.31
CA PRO A 50 8.52 -2.43 -25.85
C PRO A 50 7.60 -3.59 -26.16
N LYS A 51 8.15 -4.71 -26.70
CA LYS A 51 7.39 -5.93 -27.00
C LYS A 51 6.62 -6.51 -25.81
N HIS A 52 7.08 -6.27 -24.58
CA HIS A 52 6.40 -6.72 -23.36
C HIS A 52 5.31 -5.74 -22.94
N VAL A 53 5.54 -4.44 -23.08
CA VAL A 53 4.55 -3.38 -22.81
C VAL A 53 3.35 -3.50 -23.77
N VAL A 54 3.58 -3.89 -25.03
CA VAL A 54 2.52 -4.15 -26.03
C VAL A 54 1.44 -5.10 -25.49
N LYS A 55 1.80 -6.12 -24.70
CA LYS A 55 0.81 -7.06 -24.15
C LYS A 55 -0.19 -6.39 -23.19
N TYR A 56 0.26 -5.38 -22.44
CA TYR A 56 -0.62 -4.59 -21.57
C TYR A 56 -1.48 -3.63 -22.38
N ILE A 57 -0.90 -2.99 -23.40
CA ILE A 57 -1.60 -2.13 -24.37
C ILE A 57 -2.75 -2.91 -25.04
N GLU A 58 -2.48 -4.14 -25.50
CA GLU A 58 -3.49 -5.01 -26.12
C GLU A 58 -4.56 -5.45 -25.13
N GLY A 59 -4.18 -5.76 -23.89
CA GLY A 59 -5.15 -6.07 -22.84
C GLY A 59 -6.10 -4.90 -22.58
N TYR A 60 -5.58 -3.68 -22.43
CA TYR A 60 -6.43 -2.49 -22.28
C TYR A 60 -7.23 -2.14 -23.53
N SER A 61 -6.73 -2.40 -24.74
CA SER A 61 -7.53 -2.30 -25.97
C SER A 61 -8.75 -3.21 -25.94
N LYS A 62 -8.59 -4.44 -25.46
CA LYS A 62 -9.71 -5.39 -25.34
C LYS A 62 -10.71 -4.94 -24.27
N LEU A 63 -10.22 -4.40 -23.15
CA LEU A 63 -11.09 -3.94 -22.06
C LEU A 63 -11.83 -2.65 -22.40
N TYR A 64 -11.12 -1.69 -22.99
CA TYR A 64 -11.58 -0.32 -23.20
C TYR A 64 -11.22 0.14 -24.63
N PRO A 65 -11.88 -0.40 -25.67
CA PRO A 65 -11.53 -0.13 -27.08
C PRO A 65 -11.61 1.36 -27.44
N HIS A 66 -12.53 2.10 -26.82
CA HIS A 66 -12.73 3.54 -27.07
C HIS A 66 -11.84 4.44 -26.21
N ALA A 67 -11.01 3.90 -25.32
CA ALA A 67 -10.12 4.70 -24.50
C ALA A 67 -8.86 5.08 -25.27
N LYS A 68 -8.50 6.37 -25.26
CA LYS A 68 -7.18 6.82 -25.71
C LYS A 68 -6.11 6.16 -24.83
N GLN A 69 -5.05 5.66 -25.42
CA GLN A 69 -3.94 5.04 -24.69
C GLN A 69 -2.69 5.89 -24.76
N ILE A 70 -2.08 6.13 -23.60
CA ILE A 70 -0.80 6.80 -23.47
C ILE A 70 0.17 5.82 -22.84
N ALA A 71 1.18 5.38 -23.59
CA ALA A 71 2.23 4.50 -23.10
C ALA A 71 3.49 5.31 -22.80
N VAL A 72 4.07 5.10 -21.62
CA VAL A 72 5.26 5.80 -21.16
C VAL A 72 6.37 4.78 -20.91
N LEU A 73 7.46 4.88 -21.67
CA LEU A 73 8.70 4.16 -21.39
C LEU A 73 9.46 4.85 -20.25
N SER A 74 10.06 4.03 -19.39
CA SER A 74 10.69 4.48 -18.15
C SER A 74 12.19 4.14 -18.13
N PRO A 75 13.05 4.88 -18.84
CA PRO A 75 14.49 4.66 -18.77
C PRO A 75 15.02 4.86 -17.35
N ILE A 76 15.72 3.87 -16.81
CA ILE A 76 16.23 3.93 -15.43
C ILE A 76 17.21 5.10 -15.27
N VAL A 77 18.03 5.35 -16.28
CA VAL A 77 19.01 6.44 -16.28
C VAL A 77 18.33 7.78 -16.02
N LYS A 78 17.22 8.08 -16.70
CA LYS A 78 16.48 9.33 -16.51
C LYS A 78 15.93 9.47 -15.09
N ALA A 79 15.41 8.39 -14.51
CA ALA A 79 14.93 8.39 -13.14
C ALA A 79 16.03 8.70 -12.10
N ILE A 80 17.29 8.36 -12.41
CA ILE A 80 18.46 8.60 -11.55
C ILE A 80 19.07 9.98 -11.81
N SER A 81 19.25 10.38 -13.08
CA SER A 81 20.06 11.54 -13.44
C SER A 81 19.28 12.84 -13.58
N GLU A 82 17.97 12.80 -13.84
CA GLU A 82 17.18 14.00 -14.11
C GLU A 82 16.56 14.60 -12.85
N SER A 83 16.57 15.94 -12.79
CA SER A 83 15.85 16.71 -11.77
C SER A 83 14.33 16.48 -11.85
N LEU A 84 13.61 16.81 -10.78
CA LEU A 84 12.15 16.73 -10.78
C LEU A 84 11.53 17.58 -11.89
N GLN A 85 12.07 18.77 -12.16
CA GLN A 85 11.58 19.67 -13.21
C GLN A 85 11.79 19.08 -14.61
N GLN A 86 12.95 18.47 -14.88
CA GLN A 86 13.19 17.79 -16.16
C GLN A 86 12.25 16.61 -16.36
N ARG A 87 12.04 15.79 -15.32
CA ARG A 87 11.10 14.66 -15.39
C ARG A 87 9.65 15.14 -15.58
N ALA A 88 9.24 16.19 -14.88
CA ALA A 88 7.92 16.80 -15.06
C ALA A 88 7.73 17.37 -16.48
N ALA A 89 8.74 18.05 -17.04
CA ALA A 89 8.72 18.54 -18.41
C ALA A 89 8.57 17.40 -19.44
N SER A 90 9.29 16.28 -19.24
CA SER A 90 9.17 15.08 -20.07
C SER A 90 7.78 14.44 -20.02
N MET A 91 7.05 14.62 -18.90
CA MET A 91 5.68 14.13 -18.70
C MET A 91 4.58 15.14 -19.03
N ALA A 92 4.90 16.40 -19.36
CA ALA A 92 3.92 17.39 -19.78
C ALA A 92 3.06 16.93 -20.98
N PRO A 93 3.62 16.22 -21.99
CA PRO A 93 2.80 15.69 -23.08
C PRO A 93 1.77 14.64 -22.65
N VAL A 94 2.01 13.89 -21.55
CA VAL A 94 1.02 12.97 -20.98
C VAL A 94 -0.19 13.77 -20.49
N VAL A 95 0.06 14.87 -19.78
CA VAL A 95 -0.99 15.77 -19.28
C VAL A 95 -1.77 16.40 -20.43
N GLU A 96 -1.09 16.83 -21.49
CA GLU A 96 -1.73 17.45 -22.66
C GLU A 96 -2.62 16.48 -23.43
N ALA A 97 -2.15 15.25 -23.64
CA ALA A 97 -2.95 14.22 -24.30
C ALA A 97 -4.11 13.72 -23.42
N ALA A 98 -3.92 13.69 -22.10
CA ALA A 98 -4.91 13.19 -21.15
C ALA A 98 -5.97 14.22 -20.72
N TYR A 99 -5.69 15.52 -20.82
CA TYR A 99 -6.59 16.60 -20.38
C TYR A 99 -6.63 17.77 -21.37
N PRO A 100 -7.09 17.53 -22.61
CA PRO A 100 -7.30 18.59 -23.58
C PRO A 100 -8.40 19.58 -23.10
N PRO A 101 -8.39 20.84 -23.56
CA PRO A 101 -9.23 21.90 -23.02
C PRO A 101 -10.73 21.57 -22.93
N GLU A 102 -11.25 20.81 -23.89
CA GLU A 102 -12.65 20.42 -24.00
C GLU A 102 -13.15 19.52 -22.87
N VAL A 103 -12.27 18.84 -22.12
CA VAL A 103 -12.70 17.98 -21.00
C VAL A 103 -12.49 18.60 -19.63
N LEU A 104 -11.75 19.69 -19.52
CA LEU A 104 -11.45 20.34 -18.24
C LEU A 104 -12.74 20.87 -17.61
N GLY A 105 -13.02 20.50 -16.35
CA GLY A 105 -14.25 20.88 -15.64
C GLY A 105 -15.50 20.10 -16.05
N THR A 106 -15.40 19.15 -16.98
CA THR A 106 -16.51 18.26 -17.33
C THR A 106 -16.63 17.11 -16.31
N PRO A 107 -17.80 16.44 -16.19
CA PRO A 107 -17.94 15.24 -15.36
C PRO A 107 -17.02 14.07 -15.76
N ASP A 108 -16.42 14.15 -16.96
CA ASP A 108 -15.52 13.16 -17.52
C ASP A 108 -14.04 13.56 -17.38
N GLU A 109 -13.73 14.68 -16.73
CA GLU A 109 -12.35 15.13 -16.51
C GLU A 109 -11.52 14.05 -15.78
N ASP A 110 -12.12 13.37 -14.80
CA ASP A 110 -11.49 12.33 -14.00
C ASP A 110 -11.63 10.91 -14.59
N ALA A 111 -12.24 10.75 -15.76
CA ALA A 111 -12.40 9.47 -16.45
C ALA A 111 -11.07 8.95 -17.03
N VAL A 112 -10.04 8.88 -16.19
CA VAL A 112 -8.69 8.48 -16.49
C VAL A 112 -8.32 7.32 -15.58
N LEU A 113 -7.73 6.28 -16.17
CA LEU A 113 -7.11 5.16 -15.48
C LEU A 113 -5.60 5.26 -15.67
N THR A 114 -4.85 5.18 -14.58
CA THR A 114 -3.38 5.12 -14.64
C THR A 114 -2.90 3.73 -14.22
N HIS A 115 -1.76 3.32 -14.75
CA HIS A 115 -1.13 2.05 -14.43
C HIS A 115 0.37 2.29 -14.24
N GLY A 116 0.82 2.32 -12.99
CA GLY A 116 2.22 2.46 -12.63
C GLY A 116 2.87 1.09 -12.40
N MET A 117 3.89 0.76 -13.19
CA MET A 117 4.63 -0.50 -13.09
C MET A 117 6.03 -0.26 -12.53
N SER A 118 6.40 -0.98 -11.47
CA SER A 118 7.69 -0.80 -10.77
C SER A 118 7.86 0.61 -10.17
N ASN A 119 8.95 0.82 -9.42
CA ASN A 119 9.28 2.13 -8.86
C ASN A 119 9.56 3.17 -9.96
N THR A 120 10.17 2.76 -11.08
CA THR A 120 10.46 3.69 -12.19
C THR A 120 9.20 4.19 -12.88
N GLY A 121 8.18 3.34 -13.06
CA GLY A 121 6.87 3.77 -13.57
C GLY A 121 6.15 4.69 -12.58
N ALA A 122 6.22 4.38 -11.29
CA ALA A 122 5.68 5.27 -10.24
C ALA A 122 6.34 6.65 -10.23
N ILE A 123 7.66 6.73 -10.46
CA ILE A 123 8.39 7.99 -10.60
C ILE A 123 7.86 8.82 -11.77
N ASN A 124 7.64 8.22 -12.94
CA ASN A 124 7.07 8.92 -14.09
C ASN A 124 5.62 9.35 -13.86
N TYR A 125 4.82 8.51 -13.19
CA TYR A 125 3.47 8.89 -12.74
C TYR A 125 3.52 10.12 -11.82
N ALA A 126 4.38 10.12 -10.80
CA ALA A 126 4.54 11.26 -9.89
C ALA A 126 5.03 12.53 -10.61
N SER A 127 5.88 12.37 -11.64
CA SER A 127 6.29 13.48 -12.50
C SER A 127 5.14 14.01 -13.36
N ALA A 128 4.21 13.17 -13.82
CA ALA A 128 2.98 13.61 -14.46
C ALA A 128 2.05 14.36 -13.48
N LEU A 129 1.93 13.90 -12.22
CA LEU A 129 1.21 14.63 -11.17
C LEU A 129 1.79 16.03 -10.96
N LYS A 130 3.13 16.13 -10.90
CA LYS A 130 3.85 17.40 -10.78
C LYS A 130 3.58 18.32 -11.98
N ALA A 131 3.69 17.79 -13.19
CA ALA A 131 3.44 18.55 -14.42
C ALA A 131 2.00 19.08 -14.47
N TYR A 132 1.01 18.25 -14.09
CA TYR A 132 -0.39 18.65 -14.03
C TYR A 132 -0.60 19.77 -13.00
N ARG A 133 -0.07 19.59 -11.79
CA ARG A 133 -0.18 20.58 -10.71
C ARG A 133 0.48 21.90 -11.09
N ASP A 134 1.66 21.88 -11.72
CA ASP A 134 2.33 23.09 -12.18
C ASP A 134 1.51 23.86 -13.21
N LYS A 135 0.76 23.14 -14.07
CA LYS A 135 -0.06 23.73 -15.12
C LYS A 135 -1.42 24.25 -14.63
N TYR A 136 -2.08 23.52 -13.73
CA TYR A 136 -3.47 23.79 -13.34
C TYR A 136 -3.66 24.15 -11.86
N ASN A 137 -2.61 24.10 -11.06
CA ASN A 137 -2.61 24.38 -9.61
C ASN A 137 -3.68 23.59 -8.83
N LYS A 138 -3.95 22.35 -9.25
CA LYS A 138 -4.92 21.44 -8.63
C LYS A 138 -4.43 19.98 -8.77
N PRO A 139 -4.93 19.02 -7.97
CA PRO A 139 -4.54 17.61 -8.12
C PRO A 139 -4.95 17.07 -9.49
N MET A 140 -4.17 16.13 -10.03
CA MET A 140 -4.45 15.50 -11.33
C MET A 140 -5.67 14.58 -11.22
N PRO A 141 -6.81 14.87 -11.88
CA PRO A 141 -8.04 14.11 -11.70
C PRO A 141 -7.98 12.76 -12.43
N HIS A 142 -8.11 11.66 -11.70
CA HIS A 142 -8.21 10.31 -12.24
C HIS A 142 -8.94 9.41 -11.25
N ARG A 143 -9.67 8.41 -11.74
CA ARG A 143 -10.56 7.55 -10.93
C ARG A 143 -9.84 6.35 -10.32
N LEU A 144 -8.90 5.77 -11.07
CA LEU A 144 -8.22 4.54 -10.68
C LEU A 144 -6.73 4.62 -11.01
N THR A 145 -5.90 4.25 -10.04
CA THR A 145 -4.49 3.93 -10.24
C THR A 145 -4.26 2.46 -9.98
N VAL A 146 -3.79 1.73 -11.00
CA VAL A 146 -3.29 0.36 -10.87
C VAL A 146 -1.80 0.44 -10.56
N TRP A 147 -1.39 -0.15 -9.45
CA TRP A 147 -0.01 -0.29 -9.04
C TRP A 147 0.45 -1.73 -9.27
N ASP A 148 1.37 -1.94 -10.20
CA ASP A 148 1.96 -3.26 -10.48
C ASP A 148 3.40 -3.29 -9.94
N SER A 149 3.61 -4.11 -8.91
CA SER A 149 4.92 -4.36 -8.29
C SER A 149 5.56 -3.08 -7.74
N THR A 150 4.77 -2.21 -7.13
CA THR A 150 5.13 -0.86 -6.66
C THR A 150 3.99 -0.30 -5.78
N PRO A 151 4.19 0.78 -5.00
CA PRO A 151 5.46 1.38 -4.58
C PRO A 151 6.20 0.47 -3.60
N GLY A 152 7.49 0.27 -3.85
CA GLY A 152 8.41 -0.28 -2.84
C GLY A 152 8.94 0.81 -1.90
N SER A 153 9.84 0.44 -0.99
CA SER A 153 10.47 1.42 -0.09
C SER A 153 11.35 2.39 -0.89
N PRO A 154 11.26 3.73 -0.67
CA PRO A 154 12.10 4.69 -1.36
C PRO A 154 13.43 4.94 -0.64
N TYR A 155 13.64 4.35 0.54
CA TYR A 155 14.78 4.62 1.40
C TYR A 155 15.89 3.61 1.18
N MET A 156 17.12 4.11 1.07
CA MET A 156 18.32 3.28 0.94
C MET A 156 18.70 2.72 2.32
N THR A 157 18.36 1.45 2.53
CA THR A 157 18.86 0.60 3.60
C THR A 157 19.82 -0.41 2.99
N TRP A 158 20.50 -1.22 3.82
CA TRP A 158 21.36 -2.28 3.31
C TRP A 158 20.60 -3.30 2.45
N GLU A 159 19.38 -3.68 2.86
CA GLU A 159 18.55 -4.65 2.13
C GLU A 159 17.99 -4.08 0.84
N THR A 160 17.49 -2.84 0.85
CA THR A 160 17.01 -2.20 -0.40
C THR A 160 18.17 -1.93 -1.35
N LEU A 161 19.36 -1.56 -0.87
CA LEU A 161 20.55 -1.40 -1.70
C LEU A 161 20.94 -2.71 -2.41
N LYS A 162 20.91 -3.86 -1.71
CA LYS A 162 21.17 -5.18 -2.35
C LYS A 162 20.19 -5.47 -3.48
N ARG A 163 18.90 -5.24 -3.25
CA ARG A 163 17.83 -5.46 -4.24
C ARG A 163 17.97 -4.53 -5.45
N TRP A 164 18.21 -3.24 -5.21
CA TRP A 164 18.42 -2.26 -6.28
C TRP A 164 19.69 -2.55 -7.07
N ALA A 165 20.78 -2.93 -6.38
CA ALA A 165 22.01 -3.35 -7.02
C ALA A 165 21.81 -4.62 -7.86
N ASN A 166 21.04 -5.60 -7.37
CA ASN A 166 20.70 -6.80 -8.12
C ASN A 166 19.93 -6.45 -9.41
N ALA A 167 18.87 -5.65 -9.29
CA ALA A 167 18.04 -5.23 -10.42
C ALA A 167 18.84 -4.46 -11.48
N ALA A 168 19.64 -3.47 -11.06
CA ALA A 168 20.47 -2.71 -11.98
C ALA A 168 21.62 -3.55 -12.57
N ALA A 169 22.19 -4.50 -11.81
CA ALA A 169 23.19 -5.43 -12.33
C ALA A 169 22.62 -6.40 -13.36
N MET A 170 21.37 -6.85 -13.22
CA MET A 170 20.71 -7.67 -14.25
C MET A 170 20.62 -6.94 -15.59
N ALA A 171 20.41 -5.61 -15.57
CA ALA A 171 20.37 -4.81 -16.78
C ALA A 171 21.76 -4.61 -17.42
N VAL A 172 22.81 -4.43 -16.60
CA VAL A 172 24.17 -4.10 -17.08
C VAL A 172 25.01 -5.34 -17.40
N ALA A 173 24.83 -6.45 -16.68
CA ALA A 173 25.66 -7.65 -16.79
C ALA A 173 25.83 -8.21 -18.23
N PRO A 174 24.80 -8.19 -19.11
CA PRO A 174 24.97 -8.64 -20.50
C PRO A 174 25.97 -7.82 -21.33
N PHE A 175 26.31 -6.60 -20.90
CA PHE A 175 27.13 -5.66 -21.66
C PHE A 175 28.55 -5.49 -21.12
N VAL A 176 28.90 -6.17 -20.02
CA VAL A 176 30.20 -6.04 -19.36
C VAL A 176 30.86 -7.41 -19.18
N PRO A 177 32.18 -7.54 -19.43
CA PRO A 177 32.89 -8.81 -19.31
C PRO A 177 33.31 -9.12 -17.85
N LEU A 178 32.44 -8.83 -16.89
CA LEU A 178 32.73 -8.99 -15.46
C LEU A 178 31.85 -10.08 -14.83
N PRO A 179 32.34 -10.83 -13.82
CA PRO A 179 31.50 -11.75 -13.06
C PRO A 179 30.30 -11.01 -12.44
N TYR A 180 29.13 -11.64 -12.42
CA TYR A 180 27.88 -11.01 -11.97
C TYR A 180 28.00 -10.36 -10.57
N ILE A 181 28.67 -11.03 -9.63
CA ILE A 181 28.87 -10.51 -8.28
C ILE A 181 29.73 -9.23 -8.27
N VAL A 182 30.73 -9.14 -9.16
CA VAL A 182 31.56 -7.93 -9.33
C VAL A 182 30.73 -6.81 -9.93
N THR A 183 29.97 -7.08 -10.99
CA THR A 183 29.02 -6.12 -11.59
C THR A 183 28.03 -5.59 -10.55
N GLN A 184 27.41 -6.47 -9.77
CA GLN A 184 26.47 -6.11 -8.72
C GLN A 184 27.13 -5.25 -7.62
N THR A 185 28.35 -5.57 -7.23
CA THR A 185 29.09 -4.81 -6.21
C THR A 185 29.44 -3.42 -6.70
N ILE A 186 29.91 -3.29 -7.94
CA ILE A 186 30.21 -2.01 -8.59
C ILE A 186 28.94 -1.15 -8.68
N VAL A 187 27.84 -1.71 -9.17
CA VAL A 187 26.55 -1.00 -9.27
C VAL A 187 26.06 -0.56 -7.90
N GLY A 188 26.13 -1.42 -6.88
CA GLY A 188 25.77 -1.08 -5.50
C GLY A 188 26.62 0.07 -4.95
N PHE A 189 27.93 0.05 -5.20
CA PHE A 189 28.83 1.14 -4.83
C PHE A 189 28.45 2.45 -5.53
N LEU A 190 28.18 2.42 -6.85
CA LEU A 190 27.78 3.61 -7.61
C LEU A 190 26.45 4.20 -7.12
N LEU A 191 25.48 3.35 -6.77
CA LEU A 191 24.21 3.80 -6.16
C LEU A 191 24.44 4.47 -4.80
N ALA A 192 25.32 3.90 -3.96
CA ALA A 192 25.67 4.48 -2.66
C ALA A 192 26.41 5.81 -2.81
N VAL A 193 27.35 5.92 -3.76
CA VAL A 193 28.05 7.18 -4.08
C VAL A 193 27.06 8.24 -4.58
N HIS A 194 26.15 7.87 -5.48
CA HIS A 194 25.10 8.77 -5.95
C HIS A 194 24.21 9.24 -4.81
N ARG A 195 23.88 8.35 -3.85
CA ARG A 195 23.13 8.73 -2.65
C ARG A 195 23.92 9.69 -1.76
N GLY A 196 25.22 9.46 -1.58
CA GLY A 196 26.11 10.38 -0.87
C GLY A 196 26.14 11.78 -1.51
N TYR A 197 26.21 11.85 -2.84
CA TYR A 197 26.11 13.11 -3.58
C TYR A 197 24.76 13.83 -3.37
N GLN A 198 23.65 13.09 -3.42
CA GLN A 198 22.33 13.66 -3.16
C GLN A 198 22.22 14.22 -1.74
N LEU A 199 22.75 13.51 -0.74
CA LEU A 199 22.80 13.98 0.64
C LEU A 199 23.64 15.26 0.77
N ALA A 200 24.82 15.28 0.13
CA ALA A 200 25.72 16.43 0.15
C ALA A 200 25.13 17.69 -0.53
N THR A 201 24.31 17.51 -1.55
CA THR A 201 23.67 18.61 -2.29
C THR A 201 22.27 18.96 -1.79
N GLY A 202 21.73 18.22 -0.82
CA GLY A 202 20.34 18.38 -0.36
C GLY A 202 19.29 17.96 -1.40
N SER A 203 19.68 17.21 -2.44
CA SER A 203 18.79 16.76 -3.50
C SER A 203 17.83 15.69 -2.98
N GLU A 204 16.53 15.89 -3.17
CA GLU A 204 15.52 14.88 -2.84
C GLU A 204 15.55 13.74 -3.89
N PRO A 205 15.67 12.46 -3.47
CA PRO A 205 15.64 11.33 -4.39
C PRO A 205 14.30 11.20 -5.12
N ALA A 206 14.34 10.82 -6.40
CA ALA A 206 13.14 10.61 -7.20
C ALA A 206 12.11 9.63 -6.58
N PRO A 207 12.51 8.46 -6.01
CA PRO A 207 11.58 7.57 -5.33
C PRO A 207 10.90 8.20 -4.10
N VAL A 208 11.63 9.05 -3.36
CA VAL A 208 11.12 9.72 -2.15
C VAL A 208 10.04 10.73 -2.53
N PHE A 209 10.31 11.58 -3.53
CA PHE A 209 9.30 12.49 -4.08
C PHE A 209 8.09 11.70 -4.59
N SER A 210 8.33 10.60 -5.33
CA SER A 210 7.27 9.75 -5.87
C SER A 210 6.33 9.25 -4.79
N MET A 211 6.86 8.66 -3.71
CA MET A 211 6.05 8.16 -2.60
C MET A 211 5.24 9.27 -1.91
N LYS A 212 5.84 10.45 -1.71
CA LYS A 212 5.15 11.62 -1.13
C LYS A 212 4.01 12.09 -2.03
N ALA A 213 4.29 12.36 -3.29
CA ALA A 213 3.31 12.89 -4.24
C ALA A 213 2.12 11.93 -4.47
N CYS A 214 2.38 10.61 -4.50
CA CYS A 214 1.31 9.63 -4.65
C CYS A 214 0.32 9.64 -3.48
N ASN A 215 0.75 10.03 -2.28
CA ASN A 215 -0.05 10.04 -1.05
C ASN A 215 -0.47 11.45 -0.60
N ASP A 216 -0.27 12.47 -1.42
CA ASP A 216 -0.55 13.87 -1.09
C ASP A 216 -1.77 14.36 -1.89
N ILE A 217 -2.82 14.78 -1.18
CA ILE A 217 -4.08 15.28 -1.76
C ILE A 217 -3.92 16.56 -2.59
N THR A 218 -2.77 17.22 -2.52
CA THR A 218 -2.43 18.35 -3.40
C THR A 218 -2.02 17.90 -4.81
N TYR A 219 -1.64 16.63 -4.97
CA TYR A 219 -1.23 16.03 -6.23
C TYR A 219 -2.25 15.03 -6.77
N VAL A 220 -2.89 14.23 -5.89
CA VAL A 220 -3.89 13.22 -6.26
C VAL A 220 -5.26 13.54 -5.65
N PRO A 221 -6.38 13.13 -6.27
CA PRO A 221 -7.70 13.42 -5.74
C PRO A 221 -8.01 12.51 -4.54
N LYS A 222 -8.73 13.04 -3.53
CA LYS A 222 -9.06 12.31 -2.30
C LYS A 222 -9.93 11.08 -2.52
N ASN A 223 -10.72 11.07 -3.59
CA ASN A 223 -11.55 9.94 -4.00
C ASN A 223 -10.84 8.97 -4.96
N LEU A 224 -9.52 9.11 -5.15
CA LEU A 224 -8.73 8.18 -5.95
C LEU A 224 -8.82 6.77 -5.38
N ARG A 225 -9.14 5.80 -6.24
CA ARG A 225 -9.02 4.39 -5.91
C ARG A 225 -7.71 3.82 -6.38
N ARG A 226 -7.20 2.85 -5.63
CA ARG A 226 -5.94 2.18 -5.90
C ARG A 226 -6.12 0.68 -5.98
N LEU A 227 -5.58 0.06 -7.01
CA LEU A 227 -5.57 -1.39 -7.17
C LEU A 227 -4.11 -1.85 -7.20
N TYR A 228 -3.69 -2.60 -6.20
CA TYR A 228 -2.33 -3.10 -6.06
C TYR A 228 -2.22 -4.53 -6.54
N PHE A 229 -1.24 -4.78 -7.41
CA PHE A 229 -0.83 -6.09 -7.88
C PHE A 229 0.60 -6.33 -7.44
N TYR A 230 0.81 -7.39 -6.67
CA TYR A 230 2.15 -7.77 -6.23
C TYR A 230 2.23 -9.25 -5.97
N GLY A 231 3.45 -9.79 -6.06
CA GLY A 231 3.70 -11.20 -5.83
C GLY A 231 4.69 -11.42 -4.70
N LYS A 232 4.51 -12.51 -3.95
CA LYS A 232 5.43 -12.84 -2.85
C LYS A 232 6.79 -13.34 -3.33
N SER A 233 6.86 -13.73 -4.60
CA SER A 233 8.08 -14.18 -5.27
C SER A 233 8.89 -13.04 -5.90
N ASP A 234 8.39 -11.79 -5.87
CA ASP A 234 9.09 -10.63 -6.41
C ASP A 234 10.42 -10.37 -5.66
N ARG A 235 11.53 -10.49 -6.41
CA ARG A 235 12.90 -10.34 -5.90
C ARG A 235 13.42 -8.89 -5.98
N ILE A 236 12.71 -8.02 -6.69
CA ILE A 236 13.08 -6.62 -6.92
C ILE A 236 12.37 -5.74 -5.90
N ILE A 237 11.05 -5.87 -5.77
CA ILE A 237 10.23 -5.13 -4.81
C ILE A 237 9.57 -6.11 -3.86
N SER A 238 9.84 -5.98 -2.56
CA SER A 238 9.25 -6.88 -1.56
C SER A 238 7.77 -6.58 -1.38
N TYR A 239 6.95 -7.64 -1.35
CA TYR A 239 5.52 -7.50 -1.05
C TYR A 239 5.28 -6.79 0.28
N THR A 240 6.13 -7.00 1.29
CA THR A 240 6.05 -6.33 2.59
C THR A 240 6.20 -4.80 2.47
N GLU A 241 7.07 -4.32 1.57
CA GLU A 241 7.25 -2.88 1.34
C GLU A 241 6.04 -2.28 0.62
N ILE A 242 5.33 -3.08 -0.19
CA ILE A 242 4.09 -2.67 -0.84
C ILE A 242 2.96 -2.63 0.19
N GLU A 243 2.85 -3.61 1.07
CA GLU A 243 1.89 -3.62 2.19
C GLU A 243 2.11 -2.45 3.15
N GLU A 244 3.36 -2.10 3.46
CA GLU A 244 3.71 -0.89 4.20
C GLU A 244 3.21 0.39 3.48
N ASN A 245 3.41 0.48 2.16
CA ASN A 245 2.93 1.62 1.36
C ASN A 245 1.40 1.68 1.27
N ILE A 246 0.73 0.53 1.22
CA ILE A 246 -0.73 0.43 1.29
C ILE A 246 -1.20 1.03 2.61
N ALA A 247 -0.64 0.59 3.74
CA ALA A 247 -0.99 1.10 5.07
C ALA A 247 -0.76 2.61 5.19
N LEU A 248 0.33 3.15 4.62
CA LEU A 248 0.56 4.60 4.55
C LEU A 248 -0.52 5.33 3.74
N GLY A 249 -0.97 4.75 2.62
CA GLY A 249 -2.06 5.28 1.81
C GLY A 249 -3.40 5.28 2.55
N GLU A 250 -3.70 4.21 3.28
CA GLU A 250 -4.91 4.12 4.10
C GLU A 250 -4.93 5.15 5.23
N LYS A 251 -3.79 5.35 5.90
CA LYS A 251 -3.62 6.42 6.90
C LYS A 251 -3.85 7.81 6.31
N ALA A 252 -3.50 8.01 5.04
CA ALA A 252 -3.78 9.25 4.30
C ALA A 252 -5.23 9.32 3.75
N GLY A 253 -6.05 8.29 3.98
CA GLY A 253 -7.48 8.25 3.63
C GLY A 253 -7.80 7.75 2.23
N PHE A 254 -6.86 7.08 1.55
CA PHE A 254 -7.08 6.49 0.23
C PHE A 254 -7.72 5.11 0.32
N GLU A 255 -8.64 4.83 -0.60
CA GLU A 255 -9.23 3.50 -0.77
C GLU A 255 -8.30 2.64 -1.62
N HIS A 256 -8.12 1.39 -1.21
CA HIS A 256 -7.32 0.45 -1.95
C HIS A 256 -7.98 -0.93 -2.06
N LYS A 257 -7.54 -1.68 -3.06
CA LYS A 257 -7.66 -3.13 -3.14
C LYS A 257 -6.30 -3.73 -3.42
N ALA A 258 -6.04 -4.90 -2.88
CA ALA A 258 -4.81 -5.64 -3.15
C ALA A 258 -5.14 -7.00 -3.74
N VAL A 259 -4.39 -7.40 -4.76
CA VAL A 259 -4.45 -8.74 -5.35
C VAL A 259 -3.04 -9.33 -5.32
N VAL A 260 -2.91 -10.36 -4.50
CA VAL A 260 -1.64 -11.05 -4.27
C VAL A 260 -1.49 -12.22 -5.23
N PHE A 261 -0.30 -12.36 -5.81
CA PHE A 261 0.10 -13.45 -6.70
C PHE A 261 1.27 -14.22 -6.07
N GLU A 262 0.98 -15.32 -5.38
CA GLU A 262 1.96 -16.04 -4.53
C GLU A 262 3.28 -16.39 -5.26
N ASP A 263 3.19 -16.89 -6.48
CA ASP A 263 4.29 -17.39 -7.31
C ASP A 263 4.84 -16.37 -8.32
N SER A 264 4.36 -15.11 -8.28
CA SER A 264 4.67 -14.17 -9.34
C SER A 264 5.86 -13.26 -9.08
N ASP A 265 6.78 -13.23 -10.06
CA ASP A 265 7.91 -12.31 -10.14
C ASP A 265 7.49 -10.87 -10.49
N HIS A 266 8.46 -9.95 -10.38
CA HIS A 266 8.32 -8.53 -10.69
C HIS A 266 7.65 -8.25 -12.04
N VAL A 267 6.51 -7.56 -12.03
CA VAL A 267 5.71 -7.22 -13.22
C VAL A 267 5.34 -8.46 -14.07
N GLY A 268 5.39 -9.64 -13.45
CA GLY A 268 5.09 -10.92 -14.08
C GLY A 268 3.62 -11.33 -13.99
N HIS A 269 2.83 -10.64 -13.15
CA HIS A 269 1.49 -11.07 -12.72
C HIS A 269 0.55 -11.30 -13.90
N MET A 270 0.49 -10.36 -14.84
CA MET A 270 -0.37 -10.47 -16.03
C MET A 270 0.02 -11.64 -16.93
N ARG A 271 1.32 -11.93 -17.07
CA ARG A 271 1.80 -13.03 -17.91
C ARG A 271 1.46 -14.39 -17.30
N MET A 272 1.56 -14.51 -15.99
CA MET A 272 1.39 -15.80 -15.29
C MET A 272 -0.05 -16.07 -14.89
N HIS A 273 -0.81 -15.02 -14.58
CA HIS A 273 -2.20 -15.09 -14.13
C HIS A 273 -3.12 -14.14 -14.90
N PRO A 274 -3.19 -14.24 -16.25
CA PRO A 274 -3.89 -13.26 -17.08
C PRO A 274 -5.37 -13.10 -16.72
N GLU A 275 -6.08 -14.20 -16.46
CA GLU A 275 -7.51 -14.16 -16.14
C GLU A 275 -7.76 -13.40 -14.84
N LYS A 276 -7.05 -13.77 -13.76
CA LYS A 276 -7.12 -13.09 -12.46
C LYS A 276 -6.76 -11.61 -12.58
N TYR A 277 -5.69 -11.30 -13.32
CA TYR A 277 -5.18 -9.95 -13.52
C TYR A 277 -6.21 -9.02 -14.18
N TRP A 278 -6.75 -9.43 -15.34
CA TRP A 278 -7.69 -8.60 -16.10
C TRP A 278 -9.07 -8.55 -15.42
N ALA A 279 -9.53 -9.63 -14.81
CA ALA A 279 -10.77 -9.64 -14.04
C ALA A 279 -10.73 -8.64 -12.87
N SER A 280 -9.60 -8.54 -12.16
CA SER A 280 -9.44 -7.56 -11.08
C SER A 280 -9.45 -6.11 -11.56
N ILE A 281 -8.96 -5.82 -12.78
CA ILE A 281 -9.03 -4.48 -13.38
C ILE A 281 -10.48 -4.13 -13.76
N GLN A 282 -11.21 -5.09 -14.33
CA GLN A 282 -12.59 -4.89 -14.81
C GLN A 282 -13.64 -4.86 -13.70
N ASP A 283 -13.28 -5.20 -12.46
CA ASP A 283 -14.22 -5.24 -11.33
C ASP A 283 -15.03 -3.92 -11.25
N PRO A 284 -16.37 -3.96 -11.42
CA PRO A 284 -17.22 -2.77 -11.42
C PRO A 284 -17.09 -1.94 -10.16
N SER A 285 -16.76 -2.55 -9.03
CA SER A 285 -16.56 -1.84 -7.77
C SER A 285 -15.29 -0.96 -7.78
N ASN A 286 -14.40 -1.10 -8.78
CA ASN A 286 -13.36 -0.11 -9.05
C ASN A 286 -13.94 1.20 -9.62
N PHE A 287 -15.09 1.15 -10.30
CA PHE A 287 -15.69 2.30 -11.01
C PHE A 287 -17.00 2.82 -10.40
N THR A 288 -17.59 2.08 -9.44
CA THR A 288 -18.87 2.45 -8.84
C THR A 288 -18.70 3.64 -7.88
N PRO A 289 -19.37 4.80 -8.07
CA PRO A 289 -19.32 5.90 -7.11
C PRO A 289 -19.76 5.44 -5.72
N ARG A 290 -19.26 6.08 -4.65
CA ARG A 290 -19.92 5.94 -3.35
C ARG A 290 -21.41 6.27 -3.54
N LEU A 291 -22.30 5.40 -3.06
CA LEU A 291 -23.59 5.89 -2.60
C LEU A 291 -23.25 6.93 -1.54
N SER A 292 -23.45 8.21 -1.89
CA SER A 292 -23.38 9.25 -0.90
C SER A 292 -24.42 8.87 0.14
N THR A 293 -23.97 8.57 1.36
CA THR A 293 -24.77 8.95 2.50
C THR A 293 -24.96 10.45 2.33
N GLN A 294 -26.12 10.84 1.79
CA GLN A 294 -26.46 12.23 1.59
C GLN A 294 -26.15 12.94 2.90
N SER A 295 -25.20 13.87 2.84
CA SER A 295 -25.07 14.91 3.84
C SER A 295 -26.35 15.73 3.71
N THR A 296 -27.40 15.31 4.41
CA THR A 296 -28.50 16.20 4.73
C THR A 296 -27.89 17.31 5.57
N THR A 297 -27.72 18.47 4.96
CA THR A 297 -27.50 19.75 5.60
C THR A 297 -28.67 20.04 6.54
N PHE A 298 -28.65 19.44 7.72
CA PHE A 298 -29.28 20.03 8.88
C PHE A 298 -28.21 20.82 9.60
N SER A 299 -28.40 22.14 9.64
CA SER A 299 -27.81 23.01 10.64
C SER A 299 -28.09 22.40 12.01
N ARG A 300 -27.09 21.70 12.55
CA ARG A 300 -27.09 21.21 13.92
C ARG A 300 -25.79 21.70 14.53
N LYS A 301 -25.95 22.53 15.55
CA LYS A 301 -24.94 22.88 16.55
C LYS A 301 -24.08 21.65 16.90
N PRO A 302 -22.79 21.83 17.25
CA PRO A 302 -21.88 20.73 17.53
C PRO A 302 -22.53 19.79 18.55
N THR A 303 -22.89 18.59 18.09
CA THR A 303 -23.38 17.55 18.97
C THR A 303 -22.15 16.87 19.54
N MET A 304 -22.06 16.86 20.86
CA MET A 304 -21.03 16.13 21.60
C MET A 304 -20.89 14.72 21.03
N SER A 305 -19.64 14.31 20.78
CA SER A 305 -19.26 12.93 20.54
C SER A 305 -20.04 12.02 21.50
N SER A 306 -20.80 11.06 20.97
CA SER A 306 -21.45 10.06 21.80
C SER A 306 -20.36 9.25 22.48
N LYS A 307 -20.10 9.54 23.76
CA LYS A 307 -19.16 8.77 24.58
C LYS A 307 -19.64 7.33 24.62
N ILE A 308 -18.92 6.42 23.96
CA ILE A 308 -19.12 4.99 24.18
C ILE A 308 -18.59 4.67 25.56
N SER A 309 -19.35 3.92 26.36
CA SER A 309 -18.88 3.42 27.65
C SER A 309 -18.55 1.94 27.50
N PRO A 310 -17.37 1.50 27.97
CA PRO A 310 -17.03 0.08 27.95
C PRO A 310 -17.92 -0.70 28.93
N THR A 311 -18.09 -1.99 28.67
CA THR A 311 -18.82 -2.92 29.54
C THR A 311 -18.25 -2.86 30.96
N PRO A 312 -19.07 -2.70 32.01
CA PRO A 312 -18.57 -2.60 33.39
C PRO A 312 -17.69 -3.79 33.78
N LEU A 313 -16.60 -3.55 34.52
CA LEU A 313 -15.63 -4.59 34.91
C LEU A 313 -16.29 -5.78 35.63
N SER A 314 -17.34 -5.55 36.43
CA SER A 314 -18.10 -6.61 37.11
C SER A 314 -18.84 -7.57 36.16
N SER A 315 -19.07 -7.13 34.92
CA SER A 315 -19.77 -7.89 33.86
C SER A 315 -18.85 -8.28 32.71
N LEU A 316 -17.59 -7.82 32.71
CA LEU A 316 -16.64 -8.09 31.65
C LEU A 316 -16.16 -9.53 31.73
N ARG A 317 -16.34 -10.28 30.65
CA ARG A 317 -15.76 -11.61 30.51
C ARG A 317 -14.36 -11.48 29.91
N VAL A 318 -13.36 -12.08 30.55
CA VAL A 318 -11.97 -12.04 30.12
C VAL A 318 -11.41 -13.45 30.05
N SER A 319 -10.69 -13.78 28.97
CA SER A 319 -9.83 -14.96 28.93
C SER A 319 -8.36 -14.56 28.95
N LYS A 320 -7.55 -15.30 29.71
CA LYS A 320 -6.09 -15.12 29.82
C LYS A 320 -5.41 -16.36 29.26
N HIS A 321 -4.47 -16.19 28.33
CA HIS A 321 -3.78 -17.32 27.69
C HIS A 321 -2.27 -17.14 27.76
N PHE A 322 -1.59 -18.14 28.31
CA PHE A 322 -0.13 -18.26 28.23
C PHE A 322 0.20 -19.25 27.12
N ILE A 323 0.89 -18.74 26.10
CA ILE A 323 1.22 -19.45 24.87
C ILE A 323 2.71 -19.79 24.90
N PRO A 324 3.07 -21.09 24.92
CA PRO A 324 4.46 -21.53 24.83
C PRO A 324 5.17 -20.99 23.59
N ALA A 325 6.47 -20.76 23.71
CA ALA A 325 7.33 -20.54 22.55
C ALA A 325 7.26 -21.74 21.59
N HIS A 326 7.31 -21.47 20.28
CA HIS A 326 7.31 -22.51 19.25
C HIS A 326 8.21 -22.12 18.08
N GLY A 327 9.21 -22.95 17.78
CA GLY A 327 10.25 -22.59 16.82
C GLY A 327 10.97 -21.30 17.23
N LEU A 328 10.94 -20.29 16.34
CA LEU A 328 11.50 -18.96 16.57
C LEU A 328 10.45 -17.92 16.98
N LEU A 329 9.23 -18.36 17.33
CA LEU A 329 8.17 -17.50 17.86
C LEU A 329 8.26 -17.50 19.40
N PRO A 330 8.65 -16.39 20.02
CA PRO A 330 8.87 -16.35 21.47
C PRO A 330 7.58 -16.45 22.29
N ASN A 331 6.47 -15.96 21.72
CA ASN A 331 5.14 -15.94 22.33
C ASN A 331 5.15 -15.35 23.76
N THR A 332 4.25 -15.79 24.64
CA THR A 332 4.15 -15.20 25.98
C THR A 332 5.30 -15.65 26.88
N SER A 333 5.99 -16.75 26.56
CA SER A 333 7.05 -17.34 27.39
C SER A 333 8.22 -16.39 27.65
N ILE A 334 8.48 -15.43 26.75
CA ILE A 334 9.62 -14.51 26.88
C ILE A 334 9.43 -13.43 27.96
N GLN A 335 8.19 -13.04 28.24
CA GLN A 335 7.87 -11.96 29.18
C GLN A 335 6.90 -12.37 30.29
N ASN A 336 6.36 -13.59 30.20
CA ASN A 336 5.37 -14.16 31.11
C ASN A 336 4.14 -13.25 31.32
N LYS A 337 3.71 -12.58 30.24
CA LYS A 337 2.48 -11.78 30.19
C LYS A 337 1.46 -12.47 29.29
N PRO A 338 0.22 -12.69 29.74
CA PRO A 338 -0.76 -13.44 28.99
C PRO A 338 -1.34 -12.63 27.83
N LEU A 339 -1.71 -13.31 26.75
CA LEU A 339 -2.67 -12.78 25.78
C LEU A 339 -4.02 -12.61 26.50
N LEU A 340 -4.61 -11.42 26.43
CA LEU A 340 -5.91 -11.14 27.03
C LEU A 340 -6.96 -10.91 25.95
N ILE A 341 -8.15 -11.48 26.13
CA ILE A 341 -9.31 -11.21 25.27
C ILE A 341 -10.46 -10.75 26.16
N TYR A 342 -10.94 -9.54 25.93
CA TYR A 342 -12.04 -8.90 26.61
C TYR A 342 -13.27 -9.05 25.71
N TYR A 343 -14.21 -9.89 26.12
CA TYR A 343 -15.38 -10.18 25.30
C TYR A 343 -16.43 -9.10 25.47
N SER A 344 -16.93 -8.60 24.34
CA SER A 344 -17.96 -7.56 24.27
C SER A 344 -17.62 -6.34 25.15
N ALA A 345 -16.36 -5.92 25.17
CA ALA A 345 -15.91 -4.73 25.90
C ALA A 345 -16.61 -3.46 25.41
N PHE A 346 -17.01 -3.40 24.13
CA PHE A 346 -17.77 -2.28 23.55
C PHE A 346 -19.08 -2.75 22.89
N GLN A 347 -20.24 -2.47 23.50
CA GLN A 347 -21.54 -2.96 22.99
C GLN A 347 -22.08 -2.27 21.73
N SER A 348 -21.65 -1.03 21.46
CA SER A 348 -22.08 -0.25 20.27
C SER A 348 -20.88 0.34 19.56
N ALA A 349 -19.89 -0.52 19.29
CA ALA A 349 -18.63 -0.13 18.69
C ALA A 349 -18.81 0.48 17.28
N SER A 350 -18.22 1.64 17.07
CA SER A 350 -17.73 2.09 15.76
C SER A 350 -16.24 2.34 15.91
N ALA A 351 -15.47 2.25 14.84
CA ALA A 351 -14.03 2.51 14.92
C ALA A 351 -13.76 3.93 15.48
N SER A 352 -14.52 4.95 15.07
CA SER A 352 -14.37 6.30 15.59
C SER A 352 -14.74 6.46 17.06
N SER A 353 -15.76 5.74 17.55
CA SER A 353 -16.10 5.79 18.98
C SER A 353 -15.06 5.07 19.83
N ILE A 354 -14.50 3.97 19.34
CA ILE A 354 -13.39 3.25 19.99
C ILE A 354 -12.18 4.17 20.08
N GLU A 355 -11.75 4.77 18.98
CA GLU A 355 -10.59 5.68 18.95
C GLU A 355 -10.75 6.85 19.91
N ALA A 356 -11.93 7.50 19.90
CA ALA A 356 -12.22 8.60 20.81
C ALA A 356 -12.14 8.17 22.27
N HIS A 357 -12.63 6.96 22.60
CA HIS A 357 -12.54 6.40 23.95
C HIS A 357 -11.08 6.12 24.34
N LEU A 358 -10.33 5.38 23.53
CA LEU A 358 -8.92 5.05 23.80
C LEU A 358 -8.07 6.30 23.98
N SER A 359 -8.23 7.29 23.10
CA SER A 359 -7.54 8.59 23.21
C SER A 359 -7.93 9.36 24.47
N SER A 360 -9.17 9.20 24.96
CA SER A 360 -9.60 9.83 26.22
C SER A 360 -9.04 9.13 27.46
N VAL A 361 -8.80 7.82 27.40
CA VAL A 361 -8.12 7.06 28.46
C VAL A 361 -6.63 7.39 28.49
N GLY A 362 -6.02 7.61 27.32
CA GLY A 362 -4.67 8.17 27.20
C GLY A 362 -3.55 7.21 27.58
N VAL A 363 -3.74 5.90 27.36
CA VAL A 363 -2.73 4.86 27.62
C VAL A 363 -2.13 4.35 26.30
N VAL A 364 -2.96 4.23 25.27
CA VAL A 364 -2.58 3.84 23.92
C VAL A 364 -3.02 4.89 22.92
N GLU A 365 -2.34 4.95 21.78
CA GLU A 365 -2.72 5.76 20.64
C GLU A 365 -3.26 4.85 19.53
N PRO A 366 -4.49 5.07 19.03
CA PRO A 366 -4.98 4.42 17.83
C PRO A 366 -4.19 4.85 16.60
N GLN A 367 -3.64 3.90 15.85
CA GLN A 367 -2.76 4.20 14.72
C GLN A 367 -3.35 3.81 13.36
N TRP A 368 -4.26 2.83 13.32
CA TRP A 368 -4.84 2.33 12.07
C TRP A 368 -6.20 1.65 12.28
N ARG A 369 -6.96 1.51 11.18
CA ARG A 369 -8.15 0.67 11.09
C ARG A 369 -7.94 -0.33 9.96
N TYR A 370 -7.94 -1.63 10.27
CA TYR A 370 -7.63 -2.66 9.28
C TYR A 370 -8.09 -4.05 9.73
N THR A 371 -8.04 -5.02 8.82
CA THR A 371 -8.13 -6.45 9.14
C THR A 371 -6.82 -6.97 9.75
N MET A 372 -6.73 -8.26 10.06
CA MET A 372 -5.46 -8.89 10.50
C MET A 372 -4.74 -9.51 9.31
N TYR A 373 -3.40 -9.43 9.25
CA TYR A 373 -2.64 -10.08 8.19
C TYR A 373 -2.81 -11.60 8.21
N SER A 374 -2.84 -12.22 7.03
CA SER A 374 -2.87 -13.67 6.87
C SER A 374 -1.49 -14.33 7.01
N THR A 375 -0.43 -13.56 7.25
CA THR A 375 0.90 -14.10 7.52
C THR A 375 1.19 -13.98 9.02
N SER A 376 1.64 -15.07 9.65
CA SER A 376 2.09 -15.05 11.05
C SER A 376 3.21 -14.05 11.25
N HIS A 377 2.99 -13.11 12.16
CA HIS A 377 3.96 -12.09 12.54
C HIS A 377 3.84 -11.77 14.03
N PHE A 378 4.83 -11.09 14.59
CA PHE A 378 4.78 -10.52 15.94
C PHE A 378 5.53 -9.19 15.98
N HIS A 379 5.32 -8.43 17.05
CA HIS A 379 6.02 -7.18 17.32
C HIS A 379 7.04 -7.39 18.45
N SER A 380 8.27 -6.92 18.23
CA SER A 380 9.37 -7.00 19.20
C SER A 380 9.59 -5.71 19.99
N THR A 381 9.04 -4.60 19.49
CA THR A 381 9.24 -3.24 20.03
C THR A 381 8.08 -2.72 20.87
N THR A 382 6.91 -3.36 20.85
CA THR A 382 5.72 -2.83 21.55
C THR A 382 4.65 -3.90 21.82
N HIS A 383 3.82 -3.64 22.83
CA HIS A 383 2.56 -4.34 23.06
C HIS A 383 1.47 -3.76 22.17
N GLU A 384 0.46 -4.56 21.83
CA GLU A 384 -0.58 -4.14 20.91
C GLU A 384 -1.97 -4.33 21.52
N LEU A 385 -2.86 -3.38 21.23
CA LEU A 385 -4.27 -3.43 21.54
C LEU A 385 -5.07 -3.46 20.24
N LEU A 386 -5.87 -4.50 20.05
CA LEU A 386 -6.77 -4.66 18.92
C LEU A 386 -8.22 -4.58 19.38
N CYS A 387 -8.96 -3.60 18.88
CA CYS A 387 -10.38 -3.42 19.22
C CYS A 387 -11.24 -3.68 17.98
N ILE A 388 -12.10 -4.70 18.00
CA ILE A 388 -12.82 -5.14 16.81
C ILE A 388 -14.00 -4.18 16.57
N SER A 389 -13.94 -3.43 15.47
CA SER A 389 -14.94 -2.40 15.12
C SER A 389 -16.06 -2.95 14.24
N ASN A 390 -15.80 -4.01 13.46
CA ASN A 390 -16.77 -4.59 12.54
C ASN A 390 -16.50 -6.08 12.23
N GLY A 391 -17.58 -6.81 11.91
CA GLY A 391 -17.52 -8.20 11.45
C GLY A 391 -17.05 -9.20 12.50
N ARG A 392 -16.69 -10.40 12.00
CA ARG A 392 -16.19 -11.54 12.78
C ARG A 392 -15.06 -12.21 12.03
N ALA A 393 -14.07 -12.69 12.77
CA ALA A 393 -12.96 -13.43 12.20
C ALA A 393 -12.46 -14.52 13.14
N ARG A 394 -11.94 -15.59 12.55
CA ARG A 394 -11.14 -16.58 13.26
C ARG A 394 -9.68 -16.18 13.16
N LEU A 395 -9.06 -15.95 14.31
CA LEU A 395 -7.67 -15.54 14.42
C LEU A 395 -6.85 -16.71 14.95
N CYS A 396 -5.53 -16.66 14.78
CA CYS A 396 -4.59 -17.58 15.42
C CYS A 396 -3.52 -16.79 16.14
N PHE A 397 -3.32 -17.08 17.43
CA PHE A 397 -2.24 -16.57 18.25
C PHE A 397 -1.31 -17.71 18.65
N GLY A 398 0.01 -17.55 18.50
CA GLY A 398 1.02 -18.53 18.90
C GLY A 398 1.73 -19.29 17.80
N GLY A 399 1.28 -19.13 16.54
CA GLY A 399 1.75 -19.88 15.37
C GLY A 399 0.88 -21.13 15.11
N GLU A 400 0.59 -21.43 13.83
CA GLU A 400 -0.34 -22.50 13.43
C GLU A 400 0.15 -23.91 13.81
N GLU A 401 1.48 -24.10 13.80
CA GLU A 401 2.11 -25.37 14.17
C GLU A 401 2.28 -25.54 15.69
N ASN A 402 1.96 -24.51 16.48
CA ASN A 402 2.06 -24.57 17.93
C ASN A 402 0.84 -25.28 18.52
N GLU A 403 1.06 -26.36 19.29
CA GLU A 403 0.01 -27.08 20.00
C GLU A 403 -0.67 -26.22 21.08
N GLY A 404 0.05 -25.26 21.65
CA GLY A 404 -0.45 -24.32 22.65
C GLY A 404 -1.03 -23.03 22.07
N ARG A 405 -1.28 -22.96 20.76
CA ARG A 405 -1.88 -21.80 20.10
C ARG A 405 -3.32 -21.55 20.55
N VAL A 406 -3.78 -20.32 20.38
CA VAL A 406 -5.14 -19.89 20.69
C VAL A 406 -5.82 -19.46 19.40
N GLU A 407 -6.95 -20.08 19.07
CA GLU A 407 -7.72 -19.76 17.86
C GLU A 407 -9.12 -19.21 18.19
N PRO A 408 -9.24 -17.97 18.68
CA PRO A 408 -10.54 -17.41 19.00
C PRO A 408 -11.30 -17.03 17.71
N VAL A 409 -12.62 -17.21 17.73
CA VAL A 409 -13.52 -16.43 16.87
C VAL A 409 -13.84 -15.15 17.64
N VAL A 410 -13.41 -14.02 17.09
CA VAL A 410 -13.63 -12.69 17.68
C VAL A 410 -14.68 -11.95 16.89
N GLU A 411 -15.41 -11.07 17.58
CA GLU A 411 -16.49 -10.31 17.00
C GLU A 411 -16.48 -8.85 17.39
N LYS A 412 -17.27 -8.06 16.67
CA LYS A 412 -17.47 -6.64 16.95
C LYS A 412 -17.71 -6.37 18.44
N GLY A 413 -16.87 -5.50 18.99
CA GLY A 413 -16.92 -5.11 20.39
C GLY A 413 -15.92 -5.83 21.28
N ASP A 414 -15.29 -6.91 20.81
CA ASP A 414 -14.18 -7.56 21.51
C ASP A 414 -12.91 -6.69 21.48
N VAL A 415 -12.08 -6.85 22.50
CA VAL A 415 -10.76 -6.22 22.60
C VAL A 415 -9.71 -7.28 22.93
N ILE A 416 -8.55 -7.21 22.28
CA ILE A 416 -7.45 -8.15 22.48
C ILE A 416 -6.22 -7.35 22.87
N VAL A 417 -5.60 -7.71 23.99
CA VAL A 417 -4.28 -7.19 24.38
C VAL A 417 -3.26 -8.25 24.01
N VAL A 418 -2.40 -7.93 23.05
CA VAL A 418 -1.38 -8.82 22.48
C VAL A 418 -0.01 -8.43 23.05
N PRO A 419 0.58 -9.26 23.93
CA PRO A 419 1.92 -9.04 24.42
C PRO A 419 2.95 -9.11 23.27
N ALA A 420 4.01 -8.30 23.38
CA ALA A 420 5.13 -8.33 22.44
C ALA A 420 5.71 -9.76 22.33
N GLY A 421 6.04 -10.19 21.12
CA GLY A 421 6.49 -11.56 20.86
C GLY A 421 5.38 -12.58 20.61
N VAL A 422 4.11 -12.27 20.89
CA VAL A 422 2.98 -13.15 20.54
C VAL A 422 2.73 -13.11 19.05
N SER A 423 3.00 -14.24 18.38
CA SER A 423 2.69 -14.37 16.97
C SER A 423 1.19 -14.36 16.75
N HIS A 424 0.72 -13.65 15.74
CA HIS A 424 -0.70 -13.59 15.40
C HIS A 424 -0.94 -13.50 13.89
N ARG A 425 -2.10 -14.00 13.45
CA ARG A 425 -2.58 -13.90 12.06
C ARG A 425 -4.09 -14.13 11.93
N LEU A 426 -4.63 -13.70 10.80
CA LEU A 426 -5.96 -14.08 10.31
C LEU A 426 -5.94 -15.51 9.77
N LEU A 427 -6.88 -16.33 10.22
CA LEU A 427 -7.20 -17.62 9.60
C LEU A 427 -8.37 -17.47 8.62
N GLU A 428 -9.40 -16.72 9.01
CA GLU A 428 -10.63 -16.59 8.24
C GLU A 428 -11.36 -15.28 8.59
N ASP A 429 -11.71 -14.48 7.58
CA ASP A 429 -12.69 -13.40 7.70
C ASP A 429 -14.08 -13.99 7.42
N ILE A 430 -14.86 -14.20 8.47
CA ILE A 430 -16.13 -14.94 8.41
C ILE A 430 -17.22 -14.12 7.72
N ASP A 431 -17.22 -12.81 7.93
CA ASP A 431 -18.27 -11.91 7.40
C ASP A 431 -17.83 -11.15 6.14
N GLY A 432 -16.56 -11.26 5.73
CA GLY A 432 -15.96 -10.57 4.57
C GLY A 432 -15.79 -9.06 4.74
N ARG A 433 -15.86 -8.58 5.99
CA ARG A 433 -15.85 -7.16 6.37
C ARG A 433 -15.24 -6.95 7.75
N PHE A 434 -14.37 -7.87 8.18
CA PHE A 434 -13.71 -7.79 9.47
C PHE A 434 -12.79 -6.57 9.53
N GLU A 435 -12.97 -5.75 10.56
CA GLU A 435 -12.20 -4.52 10.78
C GLU A 435 -11.92 -4.38 12.27
N MET A 436 -10.71 -3.91 12.59
CA MET A 436 -10.26 -3.61 13.94
C MET A 436 -9.58 -2.25 13.96
N VAL A 437 -9.57 -1.61 15.13
CA VAL A 437 -8.71 -0.49 15.46
C VAL A 437 -7.46 -1.04 16.15
N GLY A 438 -6.30 -0.85 15.53
CA GLY A 438 -5.00 -1.20 16.12
C GLY A 438 -4.38 -0.01 16.85
N SER A 439 -3.94 -0.25 18.08
CA SER A 439 -3.46 0.77 19.00
C SER A 439 -2.25 0.28 19.78
N TYR A 440 -1.35 1.19 20.11
CA TYR A 440 -0.09 0.87 20.77
C TYR A 440 0.16 1.84 21.94
N PRO A 441 0.93 1.46 22.98
CA PRO A 441 1.38 2.39 24.01
C PRO A 441 1.89 3.70 23.41
N ILE A 442 1.54 4.82 24.05
CA ILE A 442 1.86 6.16 23.54
C ILE A 442 3.37 6.31 23.29
N GLY A 443 3.73 6.80 22.10
CA GLY A 443 5.12 7.01 21.70
C GLY A 443 5.84 5.73 21.23
N CYS A 444 5.17 4.58 21.24
CA CYS A 444 5.72 3.35 20.67
C CYS A 444 5.35 3.17 19.19
N HIS A 445 6.26 2.52 18.48
CA HIS A 445 6.07 2.11 17.09
C HIS A 445 6.36 0.61 16.98
N TRP A 446 5.54 -0.08 16.20
CA TRP A 446 5.66 -1.50 15.95
C TRP A 446 6.66 -1.78 14.84
N ASP A 447 7.31 -2.94 14.92
CA ASP A 447 8.12 -3.54 13.87
C ASP A 447 7.51 -4.87 13.42
N MET A 448 7.84 -5.36 12.24
CA MET A 448 7.36 -6.67 11.79
C MET A 448 8.46 -7.72 11.97
N CYS A 449 8.18 -8.75 12.76
CA CYS A 449 8.99 -9.96 12.89
C CYS A 449 8.20 -11.18 12.45
N TYR A 450 8.86 -12.14 11.81
CA TYR A 450 8.22 -13.31 11.17
C TYR A 450 8.65 -14.65 11.76
N GLY A 451 9.45 -14.66 12.83
CA GLY A 451 9.99 -15.89 13.42
C GLY A 451 11.04 -16.51 12.52
N LYS A 452 11.94 -15.69 11.95
CA LYS A 452 13.00 -16.14 11.05
C LYS A 452 14.38 -15.97 11.68
N ARG A 453 15.34 -16.79 11.23
CA ARG A 453 16.75 -16.62 11.60
C ARG A 453 17.22 -15.22 11.24
N GLY A 454 17.98 -14.58 12.13
CA GLY A 454 18.40 -13.18 12.00
C GLY A 454 17.55 -12.19 12.79
N GLU A 455 16.42 -12.61 13.35
CA GLU A 455 15.56 -11.76 14.21
C GLU A 455 15.89 -11.90 15.71
N GLU A 456 16.90 -12.68 16.09
CA GLU A 456 17.21 -13.01 17.49
C GLU A 456 17.54 -11.76 18.32
N SER A 457 18.24 -10.79 17.72
CA SER A 457 18.57 -9.52 18.38
C SER A 457 17.33 -8.67 18.66
N LYS A 458 16.31 -8.75 17.79
CA LYS A 458 15.01 -8.09 18.00
C LYS A 458 14.22 -8.79 19.10
N VAL A 459 14.18 -10.13 19.07
CA VAL A 459 13.52 -10.90 20.13
C VAL A 459 14.11 -10.56 21.50
N ALA A 460 15.42 -10.39 21.59
CA ALA A 460 16.10 -9.99 22.83
C ALA A 460 15.70 -8.59 23.35
N THR A 461 15.11 -7.70 22.53
CA THR A 461 14.64 -6.39 23.01
C THR A 461 13.32 -6.47 23.75
N ILE A 462 12.53 -7.53 23.55
CA ILE A 462 11.20 -7.69 24.17
C ILE A 462 11.30 -7.64 25.70
N SER A 463 12.36 -8.22 26.27
CA SER A 463 12.55 -8.26 27.73
C SER A 463 12.77 -6.87 28.36
N LYS A 464 12.96 -5.82 27.55
CA LYS A 464 13.14 -4.43 27.99
C LYS A 464 11.84 -3.62 27.95
N LEU A 465 10.77 -4.18 27.42
CA LEU A 465 9.49 -3.49 27.33
C LEU A 465 8.80 -3.50 28.69
N GLU A 466 8.33 -2.34 29.10
CA GLU A 466 7.50 -2.21 30.29
C GLU A 466 6.07 -2.63 29.98
N TRP A 467 5.46 -3.36 30.91
CA TRP A 467 4.05 -3.69 30.83
C TRP A 467 3.19 -2.44 31.13
N PHE A 468 1.91 -2.51 30.78
CA PHE A 468 0.95 -1.43 30.99
C PHE A 468 0.81 -1.05 32.48
N ALA A 469 1.06 0.22 32.80
CA ALA A 469 0.80 0.78 34.14
C ALA A 469 -0.67 1.14 34.40
N LYS A 470 -1.46 1.27 33.33
CA LYS A 470 -2.90 1.56 33.31
C LYS A 470 -3.57 0.70 32.25
N ASP A 471 -4.83 0.37 32.41
CA ASP A 471 -5.59 -0.37 31.40
C ASP A 471 -5.93 0.50 30.19
N PRO A 472 -5.63 0.06 28.96
CA PRO A 472 -5.93 0.81 27.75
C PRO A 472 -7.41 1.15 27.53
N VAL A 473 -8.33 0.34 28.08
CA VAL A 473 -9.77 0.51 27.96
C VAL A 473 -10.36 1.15 29.21
N TYR A 474 -9.84 0.83 30.39
CA TYR A 474 -10.45 1.16 31.68
C TYR A 474 -9.64 2.14 32.56
N GLY A 475 -8.44 2.55 32.15
CA GLY A 475 -7.61 3.52 32.86
C GLY A 475 -7.02 2.96 34.16
N ASP A 476 -7.36 3.54 35.31
CA ASP A 476 -6.75 3.18 36.61
C ASP A 476 -7.25 1.85 37.21
N SER A 477 -8.04 1.08 36.45
CA SER A 477 -8.53 -0.24 36.82
C SER A 477 -8.60 -1.08 35.55
N GLY A 478 -8.56 -2.41 35.63
CA GLY A 478 -8.84 -3.28 34.49
C GLY A 478 -7.91 -4.48 34.37
N PRO A 479 -8.21 -5.43 33.48
CA PRO A 479 -7.57 -6.75 33.50
C PRO A 479 -6.06 -6.76 33.21
N VAL A 480 -5.48 -5.76 32.53
CA VAL A 480 -4.00 -5.71 32.34
C VAL A 480 -3.24 -5.36 33.62
N LEU A 481 -3.91 -4.90 34.68
CA LEU A 481 -3.27 -4.59 35.97
C LEU A 481 -3.15 -5.85 36.85
N ASP A 482 -3.89 -6.91 36.52
CA ASP A 482 -3.98 -8.15 37.29
C ASP A 482 -3.17 -9.30 36.63
N VAL A 483 -2.00 -9.01 36.03
CA VAL A 483 -1.18 -9.99 35.27
C VAL A 483 0.32 -9.91 35.53
#